data_AF-A0AAE5XLN8-F1
#
_entry.id   AF-A0AAE5XLN8-F1
#
_cell.length_a   1.000
_cell.length_b   1.000
_cell.length_c   1.000
_cell.angle_alpha   90.00
_cell.angle_beta   90.00
_cell.angle_gamma   90.00
#
_symmetry.space_group_name_H-M   'P 1'
#
loop_
_entity.id
_entity.type
_entity.pdbx_description
1 polymer ?
#
loop_
_entity_poly.entity_id
_entity_poly.type
_entity_poly.pdbx_seq_one_letter_code
_entity_poly.pdbx_strand_id
1 'polypeptide(L)'
;MKKLLIIILIALPIITYKLAFSLQGEEVSIEATYLQLACEKCYHMEVISSSNAELIGKTIIPTSSVLNIENILANNLTPTSKVCLKGKPYLWNPNWGNIDPDGIRFNVISQCN
;
A
#
# COMPACT_ATOMS: atom_id res chain seq x y z
N MET A 1 5.20 27.49 -31.71
CA MET A 1 6.14 26.36 -31.51
C MET A 1 6.81 26.35 -30.13
N LYS A 2 7.47 27.43 -29.67
CA LYS A 2 8.15 27.47 -28.34
C LYS A 2 7.22 27.20 -27.14
N LYS A 3 6.00 27.76 -27.13
CA LYS A 3 5.02 27.52 -26.03
C LYS A 3 4.52 26.08 -25.95
N LEU A 4 4.39 25.39 -27.09
CA LEU A 4 3.95 23.99 -27.16
C LEU A 4 5.04 23.05 -26.61
N LEU A 5 6.31 23.33 -26.93
CA LEU A 5 7.47 22.60 -26.42
C LEU A 5 7.59 22.68 -24.89
N ILE A 6 7.32 23.84 -24.30
CA ILE A 6 7.37 24.02 -22.84
C ILE A 6 6.25 23.23 -22.15
N ILE A 7 5.03 23.23 -22.72
CA ILE A 7 3.91 22.45 -22.18
C ILE A 7 4.22 20.95 -22.23
N ILE A 8 4.78 20.47 -23.34
CA ILE A 8 5.18 19.05 -23.48
C ILE A 8 6.28 18.70 -22.45
N LEU A 9 7.27 19.57 -22.25
CA LEU A 9 8.37 19.33 -21.30
C LEU A 9 7.91 19.21 -19.84
N ILE A 10 6.84 19.91 -19.47
CA ILE A 10 6.28 19.89 -18.10
C ILE A 10 5.24 18.78 -17.94
N ALA A 11 4.46 18.49 -18.98
CA ALA A 11 3.42 17.47 -18.92
C ALA A 11 3.98 16.04 -18.92
N LEU A 12 5.05 15.76 -19.68
CA LEU A 12 5.69 14.44 -19.75
C LEU A 12 6.15 13.89 -18.39
N PRO A 13 6.90 14.65 -17.56
CA PRO A 13 7.32 14.16 -16.25
C PRO A 13 6.15 13.93 -15.31
N ILE A 14 5.08 14.74 -15.38
CA ILE A 14 3.90 14.55 -14.53
C ILE A 14 3.17 13.23 -14.87
N ILE A 15 3.03 12.92 -16.16
CA ILE A 15 2.34 11.70 -16.63
C ILE A 15 3.17 10.45 -16.28
N THR A 16 4.47 10.46 -16.56
CA THR A 16 5.38 9.34 -16.23
C THR A 16 5.45 9.09 -14.73
N TYR A 17 5.44 10.15 -13.92
CA TYR A 17 5.39 10.06 -12.48
C TYR A 17 4.10 9.40 -11.96
N LYS A 18 2.93 9.81 -12.47
CA LYS A 18 1.62 9.20 -12.13
C LYS A 18 1.56 7.71 -12.49
N LEU A 19 2.12 7.34 -13.63
CA LEU A 19 2.20 5.95 -14.08
C LEU A 19 3.09 5.13 -13.13
N ALA A 20 4.27 5.63 -12.76
CA ALA A 20 5.17 4.96 -11.84
C ALA A 20 4.54 4.69 -10.46
N PHE A 21 3.76 5.64 -9.92
CA PHE A 21 3.02 5.46 -8.65
C PHE A 21 1.92 4.42 -8.68
N SER A 22 1.43 4.11 -9.88
CA SER A 22 0.35 3.17 -10.08
C SER A 22 0.87 1.76 -10.38
N LEU A 23 2.19 1.60 -10.55
CA LEU A 23 2.81 0.30 -10.77
C LEU A 23 2.64 -0.57 -9.52
N GLN A 24 1.90 -1.65 -9.73
CA GLN A 24 1.67 -2.69 -8.74
C GLN A 24 2.43 -3.94 -9.16
N GLY A 25 2.93 -4.67 -8.18
CA GLY A 25 3.52 -5.98 -8.38
C GLY A 25 2.45 -7.06 -8.62
N GLU A 26 2.89 -8.30 -8.48
CA GLU A 26 2.01 -9.46 -8.60
C GLU A 26 1.03 -9.57 -7.43
N GLU A 27 -0.05 -10.30 -7.65
CA GLU A 27 -1.02 -10.60 -6.62
C GLU A 27 -0.43 -11.60 -5.62
N VAL A 28 -0.53 -11.27 -4.35
CA VAL A 28 0.00 -12.06 -3.24
C VAL A 28 -1.04 -12.16 -2.15
N SER A 29 -0.95 -13.24 -1.37
CA SER A 29 -1.69 -13.38 -0.12
C SER A 29 -0.74 -13.10 1.02
N ILE A 30 -1.21 -12.34 2.01
CA ILE A 30 -0.46 -11.97 3.21
C ILE A 30 -1.31 -12.24 4.45
N GLU A 31 -0.68 -12.71 5.50
CA GLU A 31 -1.20 -12.67 6.85
C GLU A 31 -0.46 -11.55 7.57
N ALA A 32 -1.19 -10.58 8.11
CA ALA A 32 -0.59 -9.41 8.73
C ALA A 32 -1.24 -9.11 10.07
N THR A 33 -0.48 -8.49 10.97
CA THR A 33 -0.97 -8.01 12.26
C THR A 33 -0.87 -6.50 12.37
N TYR A 34 -1.81 -5.89 13.08
CA TYR A 34 -1.87 -4.43 13.21
C TYR A 34 -0.72 -3.91 14.07
N LEU A 35 -0.01 -2.90 13.56
CA LEU A 35 0.99 -2.16 14.31
C LEU A 35 0.31 -0.98 15.00
N GLN A 36 0.21 -1.05 16.33
CA GLN A 36 -0.35 0.03 17.14
C GLN A 36 0.65 1.20 17.20
N LEU A 37 0.38 2.20 16.36
CA LEU A 37 1.27 3.35 16.14
C LEU A 37 0.55 4.65 16.49
N ALA A 38 1.32 5.74 16.60
CA ALA A 38 0.81 7.03 17.04
C ALA A 38 -0.08 7.76 16.01
N CYS A 39 -0.16 7.28 14.76
CA CYS A 39 -0.92 7.95 13.71
C CYS A 39 -2.34 7.41 13.54
N GLU A 40 -3.31 8.31 13.52
CA GLU A 40 -4.72 7.98 13.34
C GLU A 40 -4.97 7.43 11.92
N LYS A 41 -5.64 6.27 11.82
CA LYS A 41 -6.09 5.66 10.56
C LYS A 41 -5.02 5.27 9.54
N CYS A 42 -3.76 5.13 9.94
CA CYS A 42 -2.73 4.67 9.02
C CYS A 42 -2.76 3.16 8.74
N TYR A 43 -3.43 2.37 9.59
CA TYR A 43 -3.62 0.93 9.45
C TYR A 43 -2.34 0.13 9.13
N HIS A 44 -1.17 0.60 9.56
CA HIS A 44 0.08 -0.12 9.32
C HIS A 44 -0.02 -1.54 9.86
N MET A 45 0.44 -2.48 9.06
CA MET A 45 0.44 -3.88 9.43
C MET A 45 1.81 -4.49 9.17
N GLU A 46 2.28 -5.32 10.09
CA GLU A 46 3.45 -6.15 9.88
C GLU A 46 3.03 -7.46 9.23
N VAL A 47 3.69 -7.82 8.13
CA VAL A 47 3.43 -9.07 7.43
C VAL A 47 4.10 -10.22 8.17
N ILE A 48 3.31 -11.14 8.68
CA ILE A 48 3.76 -12.32 9.42
C ILE A 48 4.03 -13.50 8.48
N SER A 49 3.19 -13.68 7.46
CA SER A 49 3.34 -14.71 6.44
C SER A 49 2.91 -14.19 5.07
N SER A 50 3.49 -14.71 3.99
CA SER A 50 3.10 -14.33 2.64
C SER A 50 3.45 -15.40 1.62
N SER A 51 2.70 -15.44 0.52
CA SER A 51 3.09 -16.18 -0.70
C SER A 51 4.33 -15.59 -1.38
N ASN A 52 4.71 -14.35 -1.08
CA ASN A 52 5.99 -13.75 -1.49
C ASN A 52 6.87 -13.53 -0.25
N ALA A 53 7.96 -14.29 -0.16
CA ALA A 53 8.88 -14.24 0.99
C ALA A 53 9.52 -12.86 1.23
N GLU A 54 9.66 -12.04 0.18
CA GLU A 54 10.25 -10.70 0.31
C GLU A 54 9.39 -9.72 1.10
N LEU A 55 8.12 -10.04 1.33
CA LEU A 55 7.19 -9.20 2.10
C LEU A 55 7.20 -9.53 3.59
N ILE A 56 7.70 -10.70 3.99
CA ILE A 56 7.68 -11.15 5.38
C ILE A 56 8.52 -10.21 6.25
N GLY A 57 7.96 -9.77 7.39
CA GLY A 57 8.56 -8.81 8.31
C GLY A 57 8.53 -7.36 7.83
N LYS A 58 7.96 -7.07 6.64
CA LYS A 58 7.78 -5.70 6.18
C LYS A 58 6.50 -5.09 6.71
N THR A 59 6.53 -3.77 6.86
CA THR A 59 5.32 -2.97 7.13
C THR A 59 4.60 -2.68 5.82
N ILE A 60 3.29 -2.88 5.82
CA ILE A 60 2.40 -2.51 4.74
C ILE A 60 1.32 -1.53 5.20
N ILE A 61 0.78 -0.78 4.25
CA ILE A 61 -0.38 0.10 4.44
C ILE A 61 -1.50 -0.41 3.52
N PRO A 62 -2.52 -1.09 4.06
CA PRO A 62 -3.63 -1.59 3.27
C PRO A 62 -4.46 -0.43 2.73
N THR A 63 -4.69 -0.43 1.43
CA THR A 63 -5.50 0.56 0.72
C THR A 63 -6.41 -0.16 -0.27
N SER A 64 -7.58 0.40 -0.58
CA SER A 64 -8.43 -0.09 -1.66
C SER A 64 -9.29 1.05 -2.16
N SER A 65 -9.52 1.11 -3.47
CA SER A 65 -10.45 2.07 -4.07
C SER A 65 -11.91 1.56 -4.09
N VAL A 66 -12.12 0.29 -3.75
CA VAL A 66 -13.43 -0.38 -3.87
C VAL A 66 -13.88 -0.94 -2.51
N LEU A 67 -12.95 -1.46 -1.72
CA LEU A 67 -13.26 -2.04 -0.42
C LEU A 67 -13.11 -1.02 0.71
N ASN A 68 -13.97 -1.14 1.71
CA ASN A 68 -13.82 -0.40 2.96
C ASN A 68 -12.80 -1.13 3.86
N ILE A 69 -11.55 -0.66 3.84
CA ILE A 69 -10.45 -1.22 4.63
C ILE A 69 -10.76 -1.17 6.13
N GLU A 70 -11.36 -0.09 6.62
CA GLU A 70 -11.73 0.06 8.03
C GLU A 70 -12.71 -1.04 8.46
N ASN A 71 -13.72 -1.34 7.63
CA ASN A 71 -14.64 -2.45 7.91
C ASN A 71 -13.95 -3.82 7.88
N ILE A 72 -13.03 -4.05 6.95
CA ILE A 72 -12.26 -5.29 6.84
C ILE A 72 -11.38 -5.51 8.08
N LEU A 73 -10.82 -4.42 8.60
CA LEU A 73 -9.90 -4.45 9.72
C LEU A 73 -10.58 -4.26 11.07
N ALA A 74 -11.86 -3.90 11.15
CA ALA A 74 -12.55 -3.50 12.38
C ALA A 74 -12.36 -4.49 13.54
N ASN A 75 -12.36 -5.80 13.25
CA ASN A 75 -12.17 -6.86 14.26
C ASN A 75 -10.69 -7.22 14.51
N ASN A 76 -9.78 -6.66 13.72
CA ASN A 76 -8.35 -6.99 13.68
C ASN A 76 -7.43 -5.77 13.94
N LEU A 77 -7.94 -4.70 14.57
CA LEU A 77 -7.15 -3.54 15.01
C LEU A 77 -6.50 -3.77 16.38
N THR A 78 -5.97 -4.96 16.62
CA THR A 78 -5.18 -5.28 17.81
C THR A 78 -3.85 -5.95 17.40
N PRO A 79 -2.75 -5.74 18.13
CA PRO A 79 -1.46 -6.38 17.80
C PRO A 79 -1.45 -7.91 17.91
N THR A 80 -2.48 -8.50 18.54
CA THR A 80 -2.61 -9.95 18.68
C THR A 80 -3.50 -10.56 17.60
N SER A 81 -4.35 -9.76 16.97
CA SER A 81 -5.22 -10.21 15.88
C SER A 81 -4.46 -10.23 14.57
N LYS A 82 -4.76 -11.24 13.77
CA LYS A 82 -4.20 -11.41 12.43
C LYS A 82 -5.30 -11.35 11.41
N VAL A 83 -5.02 -10.71 10.28
CA VAL A 83 -5.91 -10.67 9.14
C VAL A 83 -5.20 -11.24 7.94
N CYS A 84 -5.92 -12.04 7.15
CA CYS A 84 -5.43 -12.48 5.86
C CYS A 84 -6.00 -11.60 4.75
N LEU A 85 -5.12 -11.01 3.95
CA LEU A 85 -5.45 -10.11 2.86
C LEU A 85 -4.86 -10.64 1.56
N LYS A 86 -5.60 -10.46 0.48
CA LYS A 86 -5.17 -10.77 -0.87
C LYS A 86 -5.15 -9.49 -1.69
N GLY A 87 -4.03 -9.22 -2.34
CA GLY A 87 -3.81 -7.92 -2.96
C GLY A 87 -2.48 -7.80 -3.68
N LYS A 88 -2.12 -6.56 -4.04
CA LYS A 88 -0.89 -6.27 -4.79
C LYS A 88 -0.07 -5.19 -4.09
N PRO A 89 1.23 -5.41 -3.83
CA PRO A 89 2.10 -4.35 -3.32
C PRO A 89 2.38 -3.33 -4.42
N TYR A 90 2.40 -2.05 -4.07
CA TYR A 90 2.90 -1.02 -4.98
C TYR A 90 4.43 -1.13 -5.06
N LEU A 91 4.97 -1.15 -6.28
CA LEU A 91 6.43 -1.28 -6.50
C LEU A 91 7.16 0.03 -6.19
N TRP A 92 6.46 1.15 -6.32
CA TRP A 92 6.99 2.45 -6.00
C TRP A 92 6.17 3.12 -4.92
N ASN A 93 6.83 3.35 -3.78
CA ASN A 93 6.21 3.88 -2.58
C ASN A 93 7.08 5.00 -2.00
N PRO A 94 7.17 6.16 -2.67
CA PRO A 94 7.93 7.28 -2.12
C PRO A 94 7.23 7.79 -0.85
N ASN A 95 8.01 7.91 0.21
CA ASN A 95 7.57 8.42 1.50
C ASN A 95 7.27 9.92 1.36
N TRP A 96 5.99 10.27 1.27
CA TRP A 96 5.53 11.62 0.91
C TRP A 96 4.86 12.37 2.05
N GLY A 97 5.10 11.98 3.29
CA GLY A 97 4.47 12.66 4.44
C GLY A 97 5.05 12.37 5.80
N ASN A 98 6.29 11.87 5.91
CA ASN A 98 6.88 11.45 7.20
C ASN A 98 5.96 10.48 7.98
N ILE A 99 5.35 9.53 7.26
CA ILE A 99 4.61 8.46 7.92
C ILE A 99 5.66 7.50 8.47
N ASP A 100 5.69 7.36 9.80
CA ASP A 100 6.61 6.50 10.54
C ASP A 100 5.80 5.46 11.33
N PRO A 101 6.05 4.15 11.13
CA PRO A 101 6.96 3.52 10.16
C PRO A 101 6.52 3.75 8.70
N ASP A 102 7.50 3.84 7.81
CA ASP A 102 7.22 3.76 6.38
C ASP A 102 6.65 2.37 6.04
N GLY A 103 5.72 2.32 5.11
CA GLY A 103 4.97 1.11 4.82
C GLY A 103 4.65 1.00 3.34
N ILE A 104 4.88 -0.19 2.78
CA ILE A 104 4.55 -0.48 1.38
C ILE A 104 3.04 -0.39 1.23
N ARG A 105 2.56 0.52 0.37
CA ARG A 105 1.14 0.53 0.01
C ARG A 105 0.76 -0.83 -0.56
N PHE A 106 -0.34 -1.37 -0.08
CA PHE A 106 -0.84 -2.67 -0.48
C PHE A 106 -2.29 -2.52 -0.95
N ASN A 107 -2.53 -2.72 -2.24
CA ASN A 107 -3.87 -2.64 -2.81
C ASN A 107 -4.64 -3.92 -2.50
N VAL A 108 -5.57 -3.86 -1.55
CA VAL A 108 -6.40 -4.99 -1.12
C VAL A 108 -7.52 -5.21 -2.14
N ILE A 109 -7.58 -6.45 -2.63
CA ILE A 109 -8.58 -6.93 -3.59
C ILE A 109 -9.64 -7.77 -2.88
N SER A 110 -9.25 -8.55 -1.86
CA SER A 110 -10.18 -9.32 -1.03
C SER A 110 -9.52 -9.74 0.30
N GLN A 111 -10.30 -10.30 1.22
CA GLN A 111 -9.75 -11.15 2.29
C GLN A 111 -9.36 -12.51 1.70
N CYS A 112 -8.41 -13.21 2.33
CA CYS A 112 -8.23 -14.63 2.03
C CYS A 112 -9.44 -15.38 2.56
N ASN A 113 -10.02 -16.26 1.75
CA ASN A 113 -11.11 -17.14 2.19
C ASN A 113 -10.66 -18.10 3.28
#